data_AF-A0A840P774-F1
#
_entry.id   AF-A0A840P774-F1
#
_cell.length_a   1.000
_cell.length_b   1.000
_cell.length_c   1.000
_cell.angle_alpha   90.00
_cell.angle_beta   90.00
_cell.angle_gamma   90.00
#
_symmetry.space_group_name_H-M   'P 1'
#
loop_
_entity.id
_entity.type
_entity.pdbx_description
1 polymer ?
#
loop_
_entity_poly.entity_id
_entity_poly.type
_entity_poly.pdbx_seq_one_letter_code
_entity_poly.pdbx_strand_id
1 'polypeptide(L)'
;MAVVAALAMAAGVVWAVVFRGGDQAGGTAPVSAPTAGAGQTGEPGEGAGGAEEDEAPVASEPAGDPAVAAEQAQAVDEILSDSGGARAGLGPALDQVRGCEQAQAGIATIQRITDGREEQVAQVEGLVVDAIADGETLKARLSAALGASLEADRRFLAWARRQAQDCTSAWPQDPDYKRGLAASDRATEAKKEFLAMWNPLAREHSLPERAVHEI
;
A
#
# COMPACT_ATOMS: atom_id res chain seq x y z
N MET A 1 -29.69 8.02 -28.43
CA MET A 1 -29.32 8.66 -27.15
C MET A 1 -29.46 7.61 -26.06
N ALA A 2 -28.36 7.18 -25.45
CA ALA A 2 -28.38 6.41 -24.21
C ALA A 2 -27.25 6.98 -23.34
N VAL A 3 -27.65 7.65 -22.27
CA VAL A 3 -26.74 8.30 -21.33
C VAL A 3 -26.25 7.23 -20.35
N VAL A 4 -24.95 6.96 -20.36
CA VAL A 4 -24.28 6.12 -19.37
C VAL A 4 -24.03 6.98 -18.14
N ALA A 5 -24.78 6.74 -17.07
CA ALA A 5 -24.57 7.41 -15.78
C ALA A 5 -23.52 6.62 -14.98
N ALA A 6 -22.29 7.09 -14.99
CA ALA A 6 -21.26 6.67 -14.06
C ALA A 6 -21.53 7.35 -12.70
N LEU A 7 -21.89 6.56 -11.69
CA LEU A 7 -21.98 7.04 -10.31
C LEU A 7 -20.74 6.59 -9.55
N ALA A 8 -19.73 7.47 -9.53
CA ALA A 8 -18.63 7.42 -8.59
C ALA A 8 -19.17 7.86 -7.21
N MET A 9 -19.38 6.91 -6.30
CA MET A 9 -19.66 7.19 -4.91
C MET A 9 -18.38 7.00 -4.11
N ALA A 10 -17.66 8.10 -3.91
CA ALA A 10 -16.56 8.19 -2.95
C ALA A 10 -17.15 8.18 -1.54
N ALA A 11 -16.96 7.09 -0.81
CA ALA A 11 -17.19 7.03 0.63
C ALA A 11 -15.86 6.73 1.31
N GLY A 12 -15.14 7.80 1.67
CA GLY A 12 -13.97 7.70 2.55
C GLY A 12 -14.42 7.29 3.94
N VAL A 13 -13.88 6.20 4.47
CA VAL A 13 -14.02 5.83 5.88
C VAL A 13 -12.64 5.84 6.50
N VAL A 14 -12.42 6.86 7.34
CA VAL A 14 -11.25 7.03 8.19
C VAL A 14 -11.32 5.98 9.30
N TRP A 15 -10.35 5.07 9.34
CA TRP A 15 -10.17 4.20 10.50
C TRP A 15 -9.41 4.96 11.59
N ALA A 16 -10.14 5.39 12.61
CA ALA A 16 -9.59 6.00 13.80
C ALA A 16 -8.87 4.94 14.65
N VAL A 17 -7.54 5.03 14.74
CA VAL A 17 -6.75 4.23 15.69
C VAL A 17 -6.76 4.95 17.04
N VAL A 18 -7.45 4.37 18.03
CA VAL A 18 -7.41 4.82 19.42
C VAL A 18 -6.20 4.18 20.10
N PHE A 19 -5.12 4.92 20.24
CA PHE A 19 -4.06 4.61 21.20
C PHE A 19 -4.42 5.22 22.57
N ARG A 20 -4.52 4.35 23.57
CA ARG A 20 -4.65 4.71 24.99
C ARG A 20 -3.31 4.48 25.68
N GLY A 21 -2.78 5.51 26.32
CA GLY A 21 -1.83 5.39 27.43
C GLY A 21 -0.72 6.43 27.46
N GLY A 22 -0.68 7.24 28.53
CA GLY A 22 0.57 7.81 29.04
C GLY A 22 0.53 9.30 29.40
N ASP A 23 0.10 9.61 30.63
CA ASP A 23 0.45 10.82 31.38
C ASP A 23 1.93 11.19 31.23
N GLN A 24 2.23 12.45 30.92
CA GLN A 24 3.34 13.20 31.54
C GLN A 24 3.02 14.70 31.50
N ALA A 25 3.36 15.33 32.62
CA ALA A 25 3.02 16.66 33.03
C ALA A 25 3.76 17.79 32.29
N GLY A 26 3.08 18.94 32.21
CA GLY A 26 3.64 20.23 32.64
C GLY A 26 4.50 21.01 31.65
N GLY A 27 4.14 22.27 31.42
CA GLY A 27 5.10 23.29 31.00
C GLY A 27 4.56 24.33 30.02
N THR A 28 4.22 25.49 30.54
CA THR A 28 3.79 26.72 29.88
C THR A 28 4.76 27.28 28.83
N ALA A 29 4.19 27.67 27.68
CA ALA A 29 4.33 28.91 26.89
C ALA A 29 5.68 29.69 26.76
N PRO A 30 5.86 30.47 25.67
CA PRO A 30 7.15 30.85 25.09
C PRO A 30 7.61 32.27 25.46
N VAL A 31 8.90 32.55 25.29
CA VAL A 31 9.41 33.94 25.28
C VAL A 31 10.59 34.13 24.34
N SER A 32 10.54 35.24 23.61
CA SER A 32 11.49 35.73 22.60
C SER A 32 12.85 36.18 23.15
N ALA A 33 13.82 36.27 22.23
CA ALA A 33 15.18 36.85 22.33
C ALA A 33 15.20 38.33 22.81
N PRO A 34 16.35 39.03 23.11
CA PRO A 34 17.54 39.21 22.21
C PRO A 34 18.92 39.51 22.91
N THR A 35 19.91 39.94 22.08
CA THR A 35 21.16 40.71 22.38
C THR A 35 22.40 39.87 22.74
N ALA A 36 23.41 39.71 21.86
CA ALA A 36 24.43 40.63 21.30
C ALA A 36 25.70 40.81 22.16
N GLY A 37 26.87 40.70 21.50
CA GLY A 37 28.21 40.99 22.02
C GLY A 37 29.24 40.02 21.41
N ALA A 38 29.84 40.35 20.25
CA ALA A 38 31.19 40.94 20.10
C ALA A 38 32.31 39.94 20.48
N GLY A 39 33.33 39.62 19.69
CA GLY A 39 33.88 40.17 18.46
C GLY A 39 35.40 39.92 18.49
N GLN A 40 35.99 39.49 17.37
CA GLN A 40 37.39 39.70 16.93
C GLN A 40 37.66 38.77 15.73
N THR A 41 37.58 39.23 14.48
CA THR A 41 38.65 39.85 13.67
C THR A 41 39.91 39.01 13.54
N GLY A 42 40.05 38.42 12.35
CA GLY A 42 41.29 37.87 11.78
C GLY A 42 41.05 37.57 10.29
N GLU A 43 41.41 38.52 9.43
CA GLU A 43 41.59 38.39 7.98
C GLU A 43 43.10 38.57 7.69
N PRO A 44 43.63 38.38 6.46
CA PRO A 44 43.20 37.53 5.33
C PRO A 44 44.31 36.55 4.89
N GLY A 45 43.98 35.61 4.01
CA GLY A 45 44.96 34.78 3.32
C GLY A 45 44.39 34.13 2.07
N GLU A 46 44.54 34.81 0.93
CA GLU A 46 44.32 34.29 -0.42
C GLU A 46 45.19 33.06 -0.72
N GLY A 47 44.58 32.02 -1.31
CA GLY A 47 45.29 30.84 -1.80
C GLY A 47 44.34 29.90 -2.55
N ALA A 48 44.41 29.95 -3.87
CA ALA A 48 43.71 29.07 -4.81
C ALA A 48 44.06 27.59 -4.62
N GLY A 49 43.14 26.69 -4.96
CA GLY A 49 43.42 25.27 -5.14
C GLY A 49 42.16 24.43 -5.04
N GLY A 50 41.64 23.99 -6.18
CA GLY A 50 40.44 23.17 -6.27
C GLY A 50 40.60 21.78 -5.66
N ALA A 51 39.45 21.22 -5.31
CA ALA A 51 39.15 19.81 -5.36
C ALA A 51 37.62 19.73 -5.41
N GLU A 52 37.07 19.72 -6.62
CA GLU A 52 35.78 19.08 -6.86
C GLU A 52 35.97 17.61 -6.48
N GLU A 53 35.40 17.20 -5.35
CA GLU A 53 35.15 15.78 -5.10
C GLU A 53 34.11 15.33 -6.12
N ASP A 54 34.63 14.84 -7.25
CA ASP A 54 33.92 14.02 -8.21
C ASP A 54 33.43 12.76 -7.46
N GLU A 55 32.20 12.83 -6.92
CA GLU A 55 31.46 11.65 -6.52
C GLU A 55 31.31 10.78 -7.77
N ALA A 56 32.18 9.78 -7.87
CA ALA A 56 32.09 8.74 -8.88
C ALA A 56 30.64 8.21 -8.91
N PRO A 57 29.99 8.13 -10.08
CA PRO A 57 28.66 7.57 -10.15
C PRO A 57 28.75 6.12 -9.68
N VAL A 58 28.03 5.81 -8.60
CA VAL A 58 27.67 4.44 -8.28
C VAL A 58 27.11 3.84 -9.55
N ALA A 59 27.76 2.78 -10.04
CA ALA A 59 27.37 2.14 -11.28
C ALA A 59 25.96 1.57 -11.09
N SER A 60 24.95 2.32 -11.53
CA SER A 60 23.63 1.78 -11.82
C SER A 60 23.84 0.65 -12.81
N GLU A 61 23.27 -0.52 -12.52
CA GLU A 61 23.15 -1.59 -13.50
C GLU A 61 22.63 -1.01 -14.82
N PRO A 62 23.04 -1.54 -15.98
CA PRO A 62 22.57 -1.02 -17.25
C PRO A 62 21.05 -1.13 -17.26
N ALA A 63 20.38 0.02 -17.16
CA ALA A 63 18.95 0.10 -17.39
C ALA A 63 18.68 -0.48 -18.78
N GLY A 64 17.68 -1.34 -18.90
CA GLY A 64 17.24 -1.87 -20.18
C GLY A 64 16.85 -0.74 -21.13
N ASP A 65 16.51 -1.08 -22.38
CA ASP A 65 15.97 -0.09 -23.32
C ASP A 65 14.83 0.69 -22.63
N PRO A 66 14.91 2.03 -22.52
CA PRO A 66 13.91 2.83 -21.82
C PRO A 66 12.47 2.62 -22.32
N ALA A 67 12.30 2.26 -23.60
CA ALA A 67 11.00 1.92 -24.16
C ALA A 67 10.47 0.60 -23.57
N VAL A 68 11.33 -0.42 -23.42
CA VAL A 68 10.97 -1.71 -22.83
C VAL A 68 10.68 -1.56 -21.34
N ALA A 69 11.46 -0.74 -20.61
CA ALA A 69 11.19 -0.43 -19.21
C ALA A 69 9.82 0.23 -19.01
N ALA A 70 9.44 1.16 -19.89
CA ALA A 70 8.13 1.79 -19.87
C ALA A 70 6.99 0.80 -20.14
N GLU A 71 7.15 -0.11 -21.10
CA GLU A 71 6.17 -1.19 -21.37
C GLU A 71 5.99 -2.13 -20.17
N GLN A 72 7.08 -2.49 -19.50
CA GLN A 72 7.01 -3.34 -18.30
C GLN A 72 6.37 -2.60 -17.12
N ALA A 73 6.68 -1.31 -16.93
CA ALA A 73 6.05 -0.49 -15.90
C ALA A 73 4.54 -0.35 -16.15
N GLN A 74 4.13 -0.19 -17.40
CA GLN A 74 2.73 -0.19 -17.81
C GLN A 74 2.03 -1.52 -17.43
N ALA A 75 2.68 -2.67 -17.68
CA ALA A 75 2.13 -3.97 -17.32
C ALA A 75 1.95 -4.16 -15.80
N VAL A 76 2.86 -3.58 -14.99
CA VAL A 76 2.67 -3.53 -13.54
C VAL A 76 1.47 -2.65 -13.17
N ASP A 77 1.32 -1.48 -13.79
CA ASP A 77 0.19 -0.58 -13.53
C ASP A 77 -1.17 -1.20 -13.85
N GLU A 78 -1.25 -1.99 -14.93
CA GLU A 78 -2.47 -2.70 -15.32
C GLU A 78 -2.96 -3.64 -14.21
N ILE A 79 -2.05 -4.41 -13.61
CA ILE A 79 -2.38 -5.28 -12.47
C ILE A 79 -2.84 -4.47 -11.25
N LEU A 80 -2.21 -3.33 -10.98
CA LEU A 80 -2.57 -2.46 -9.86
C LEU A 80 -3.95 -1.80 -10.06
N SER A 81 -4.27 -1.42 -11.29
CA SER A 81 -5.58 -0.87 -11.65
C SER A 81 -6.70 -1.86 -11.35
N ASP A 82 -6.49 -3.14 -11.68
CA ASP A 82 -7.44 -4.21 -11.38
C ASP A 82 -7.55 -4.48 -9.87
N SER A 83 -6.48 -4.27 -9.11
CA SER A 83 -6.44 -4.46 -7.64
C SER A 83 -7.34 -3.49 -6.88
N GLY A 84 -7.40 -2.23 -7.30
CA GLY A 84 -8.24 -1.21 -6.66
C GLY A 84 -9.73 -1.55 -6.75
N GLY A 85 -10.15 -2.13 -7.87
CA GLY A 85 -11.51 -2.64 -8.06
C GLY A 85 -11.81 -3.88 -7.23
N ALA A 86 -10.82 -4.77 -7.04
CA ALA A 86 -11.00 -6.03 -6.33
C ALA A 86 -11.28 -5.86 -4.83
N ARG A 87 -10.77 -4.81 -4.17
CA ARG A 87 -11.01 -4.56 -2.73
C ARG A 87 -12.32 -3.85 -2.42
N ALA A 88 -12.94 -3.21 -3.41
CA ALA A 88 -14.18 -2.49 -3.20
C ALA A 88 -15.27 -3.45 -2.69
N GLY A 89 -15.79 -3.16 -1.50
CA GLY A 89 -16.90 -3.92 -0.90
C GLY A 89 -16.51 -5.01 0.09
N LEU A 90 -15.22 -5.29 0.36
CA LEU A 90 -14.85 -6.29 1.38
C LEU A 90 -15.39 -5.90 2.76
N GLY A 91 -15.18 -4.65 3.20
CA GLY A 91 -15.70 -4.14 4.48
C GLY A 91 -17.22 -4.31 4.61
N PRO A 92 -18.02 -3.75 3.68
CA PRO A 92 -19.47 -3.95 3.65
C PRO A 92 -19.90 -5.42 3.64
N ALA A 93 -19.20 -6.29 2.90
CA ALA A 93 -19.51 -7.71 2.86
C ALA A 93 -19.23 -8.42 4.20
N LEU A 94 -18.12 -8.07 4.88
CA LEU A 94 -17.85 -8.53 6.24
C LEU A 94 -18.95 -8.07 7.19
N ASP A 95 -19.41 -6.82 7.08
CA ASP A 95 -20.48 -6.29 7.94
C ASP A 95 -21.83 -6.98 7.70
N GLN A 96 -22.17 -7.28 6.44
CA GLN A 96 -23.36 -8.09 6.09
C GLN A 96 -23.34 -9.48 6.74
N VAL A 97 -22.15 -10.09 6.83
CA VAL A 97 -21.96 -11.39 7.48
C VAL A 97 -22.00 -11.27 9.00
N ARG A 98 -21.37 -10.24 9.58
CA ARG A 98 -21.41 -9.96 11.04
C ARG A 98 -22.82 -9.68 11.53
N GLY A 99 -23.62 -8.97 10.74
CA GLY A 99 -25.00 -8.60 11.07
C GLY A 99 -26.03 -9.67 10.77
N CYS A 100 -25.67 -10.73 10.03
CA CYS A 100 -26.53 -11.86 9.65
C CYS A 100 -27.80 -11.54 8.86
N GLU A 101 -28.00 -10.30 8.43
CA GLU A 101 -29.18 -9.92 7.64
C GLU A 101 -29.01 -10.31 6.17
N GLN A 102 -27.78 -10.24 5.64
CA GLN A 102 -27.47 -10.49 4.22
C GLN A 102 -26.20 -11.34 4.05
N ALA A 103 -25.97 -12.28 4.97
CA ALA A 103 -24.73 -13.05 5.04
C ALA A 103 -24.37 -13.76 3.73
N GLN A 104 -25.36 -14.18 2.94
CA GLN A 104 -25.12 -14.97 1.72
C GLN A 104 -24.66 -14.08 0.58
N ALA A 105 -25.17 -12.85 0.50
CA ALA A 105 -24.66 -11.82 -0.41
C ALA A 105 -23.26 -11.37 0.00
N GLY A 106 -23.00 -11.25 1.31
CA GLY A 106 -21.68 -10.98 1.85
C GLY A 106 -20.66 -12.07 1.47
N ILE A 107 -20.99 -13.34 1.69
CA ILE A 107 -20.16 -14.48 1.30
C ILE A 107 -19.88 -14.48 -0.21
N ALA A 108 -20.89 -14.27 -1.06
CA ALA A 108 -20.70 -14.22 -2.51
C ALA A 108 -19.76 -13.07 -2.92
N THR A 109 -19.87 -11.93 -2.24
CA THR A 109 -18.97 -10.79 -2.46
C THR A 109 -17.54 -11.13 -2.04
N ILE A 110 -17.33 -11.68 -0.83
CA ILE A 110 -16.01 -12.09 -0.35
C ILE A 110 -15.39 -13.16 -1.27
N GLN A 111 -16.19 -14.09 -1.77
CA GLN A 111 -15.76 -15.11 -2.74
C GLN A 111 -15.21 -14.46 -4.01
N ARG A 112 -16.00 -13.59 -4.66
CA ARG A 112 -15.58 -12.88 -5.87
C ARG A 112 -14.29 -12.08 -5.67
N ILE A 113 -14.15 -11.42 -4.51
CA ILE A 113 -12.93 -10.69 -4.14
C ILE A 113 -11.74 -11.64 -4.03
N THR A 114 -11.94 -12.79 -3.39
CA THR A 114 -10.91 -13.82 -3.24
C THR A 114 -10.47 -14.34 -4.61
N ASP A 115 -11.42 -14.67 -5.49
CA ASP A 115 -11.15 -15.20 -6.83
C ASP A 115 -10.35 -14.20 -7.67
N GLY A 116 -10.76 -12.92 -7.69
CA GLY A 116 -10.01 -11.87 -8.38
C GLY A 116 -8.59 -11.66 -7.82
N ARG A 117 -8.41 -11.84 -6.50
CA ARG A 117 -7.07 -11.78 -5.89
C ARG A 117 -6.20 -12.97 -6.30
N GLU A 118 -6.77 -14.16 -6.46
CA GLU A 118 -6.05 -15.34 -6.97
C GLU A 118 -5.55 -15.11 -8.40
N GLU A 119 -6.40 -14.54 -9.27
CA GLU A 119 -6.04 -14.17 -10.64
C GLU A 119 -4.91 -13.15 -10.67
N GLN A 120 -4.94 -12.14 -9.80
CA GLN A 120 -3.87 -11.13 -9.71
C GLN A 120 -2.54 -11.72 -9.25
N VAL A 121 -2.55 -12.62 -8.26
CA VAL A 121 -1.34 -13.31 -7.83
C VAL A 121 -0.72 -14.09 -9.01
N ALA A 122 -1.54 -14.79 -9.79
CA ALA A 122 -1.08 -15.51 -10.98
C ALA A 122 -0.54 -14.57 -12.08
N GLN A 123 -1.18 -13.42 -12.30
CA GLN A 123 -0.68 -12.42 -13.25
C GLN A 123 0.70 -11.88 -12.85
N VAL A 124 0.90 -11.62 -11.55
CA VAL A 124 2.20 -11.14 -11.05
C VAL A 124 3.30 -12.19 -11.22
N GLU A 125 3.00 -13.48 -11.01
CA GLU A 125 3.98 -14.56 -11.26
C GLU A 125 4.50 -14.53 -12.71
N GLY A 126 3.63 -14.21 -13.67
CA GLY A 126 3.95 -14.11 -15.10
C GLY A 126 4.57 -12.78 -15.56
N LEU A 127 4.68 -11.76 -14.70
CA LEU A 127 5.26 -10.46 -15.07
C LEU A 127 6.73 -10.59 -15.48
N VAL A 128 7.09 -9.88 -16.54
CA VAL A 128 8.49 -9.68 -16.95
C VAL A 128 8.88 -8.24 -16.59
N VAL A 129 9.97 -8.07 -15.85
CA VAL A 129 10.39 -6.80 -15.23
C VAL A 129 11.90 -6.58 -15.33
N ASP A 130 12.57 -7.28 -16.24
CA ASP A 130 14.03 -7.30 -16.39
C ASP A 130 14.63 -6.01 -16.98
N ALA A 131 13.81 -5.15 -17.60
CA ALA A 131 14.23 -3.84 -18.08
C ALA A 131 14.04 -2.72 -17.04
N ILE A 132 13.29 -2.98 -15.96
CA ILE A 132 13.09 -2.05 -14.85
C ILE A 132 14.26 -2.21 -13.86
N ALA A 133 14.89 -1.09 -13.47
CA ALA A 133 15.88 -1.11 -12.39
C ALA A 133 15.26 -1.64 -11.09
N ASP A 134 15.92 -2.62 -10.45
CA ASP A 134 15.37 -3.36 -9.30
C ASP A 134 14.02 -4.07 -9.57
N GLY A 135 13.69 -4.36 -10.85
CA GLY A 135 12.39 -4.89 -11.26
C GLY A 135 12.01 -6.22 -10.58
N GLU A 136 12.94 -7.17 -10.43
CA GLU A 136 12.67 -8.42 -9.72
C GLU A 136 12.34 -8.19 -8.24
N THR A 137 12.98 -7.21 -7.60
CA THR A 137 12.64 -6.81 -6.23
C THR A 137 11.25 -6.18 -6.18
N LEU A 138 10.92 -5.29 -7.13
CA LEU A 138 9.57 -4.71 -7.26
C LEU A 138 8.50 -5.80 -7.41
N LYS A 139 8.70 -6.77 -8.30
CA LYS A 139 7.82 -7.92 -8.51
C LYS A 139 7.67 -8.75 -7.25
N ALA A 140 8.77 -9.08 -6.56
CA ALA A 140 8.72 -9.85 -5.32
C ALA A 140 7.93 -9.13 -4.21
N ARG A 141 8.05 -7.80 -4.08
CA ARG A 141 7.25 -7.00 -3.13
C ARG A 141 5.77 -7.00 -3.48
N LEU A 142 5.44 -6.90 -4.77
CA LEU A 142 4.06 -7.00 -5.22
C LEU A 142 3.48 -8.39 -4.93
N SER A 143 4.22 -9.47 -5.22
CA SER A 143 3.83 -10.84 -4.88
C SER A 143 3.58 -11.01 -3.39
N ALA A 144 4.42 -10.43 -2.52
CA ALA A 144 4.22 -10.47 -1.07
C ALA A 144 2.95 -9.73 -0.63
N ALA A 145 2.71 -8.54 -1.17
CA ALA A 145 1.53 -7.72 -0.87
C ALA A 145 0.21 -8.40 -1.29
N LEU A 146 0.18 -8.95 -2.51
CA LEU A 146 -0.99 -9.67 -3.03
C LEU A 146 -1.18 -11.02 -2.36
N GLY A 147 -0.09 -11.75 -2.07
CA GLY A 147 -0.14 -13.04 -1.37
C GLY A 147 -0.68 -12.92 0.06
N ALA A 148 -0.23 -11.91 0.82
CA ALA A 148 -0.78 -11.63 2.14
C ALA A 148 -2.25 -11.17 2.07
N SER A 149 -2.61 -10.41 1.04
CA SER A 149 -3.99 -10.00 0.76
C SER A 149 -4.89 -11.22 0.50
N LEU A 150 -4.43 -12.14 -0.35
CA LEU A 150 -5.13 -13.39 -0.66
C LEU A 150 -5.31 -14.27 0.57
N GLU A 151 -4.28 -14.35 1.43
CA GLU A 151 -4.41 -15.06 2.69
C GLU A 151 -5.53 -14.45 3.55
N ALA A 152 -5.59 -13.12 3.68
CA ALA A 152 -6.64 -12.45 4.42
C ALA A 152 -8.04 -12.76 3.86
N ASP A 153 -8.21 -12.64 2.55
CA ASP A 153 -9.49 -12.85 1.85
C ASP A 153 -9.99 -14.30 2.06
N ARG A 154 -9.11 -15.30 1.90
CA ARG A 154 -9.42 -16.72 2.16
C ARG A 154 -9.81 -16.98 3.62
N ARG A 155 -9.13 -16.34 4.58
CA ARG A 155 -9.45 -16.47 6.01
C ARG A 155 -10.80 -15.87 6.34
N PHE A 156 -11.10 -14.68 5.83
CA PHE A 156 -12.41 -14.06 5.99
C PHE A 156 -13.52 -14.87 5.34
N LEU A 157 -13.29 -15.44 4.16
CA LEU A 157 -14.26 -16.32 3.51
C LEU A 157 -14.56 -17.58 4.34
N ALA A 158 -13.51 -18.20 4.90
CA ALA A 158 -13.66 -19.38 5.76
C ALA A 158 -14.46 -19.08 7.02
N TRP A 159 -14.17 -17.95 7.69
CA TRP A 159 -14.98 -17.45 8.79
C TRP A 159 -16.42 -17.17 8.37
N ALA A 160 -16.62 -16.44 7.26
CA ALA A 160 -17.94 -16.00 6.83
C ALA A 160 -18.89 -17.17 6.56
N ARG A 161 -18.39 -18.23 5.94
CA ARG A 161 -19.15 -19.47 5.70
C ARG A 161 -19.57 -20.17 6.99
N ARG A 162 -18.78 -20.08 8.07
CA ARG A 162 -19.16 -20.61 9.39
C ARG A 162 -20.15 -19.70 10.10
N GLN A 163 -19.90 -18.39 10.07
CA GLN A 163 -20.79 -17.39 10.69
C GLN A 163 -22.21 -17.45 10.12
N ALA A 164 -22.35 -17.70 8.81
CA ALA A 164 -23.66 -17.85 8.19
C ALA A 164 -24.41 -19.13 8.59
N GLN A 165 -23.73 -20.14 9.15
CA GLN A 165 -24.35 -21.36 9.68
C GLN A 165 -24.76 -21.18 11.14
N ASP A 166 -23.94 -20.48 11.92
CA ASP A 166 -24.22 -20.14 13.31
C ASP A 166 -23.94 -18.66 13.59
N CYS A 167 -24.97 -17.85 13.36
CA CYS A 167 -24.94 -16.41 13.54
C CYS A 167 -24.76 -15.99 15.02
N THR A 168 -25.05 -16.88 15.98
CA THR A 168 -25.00 -16.55 17.41
C THR A 168 -23.59 -16.59 17.99
N SER A 169 -22.67 -17.26 17.28
CA SER A 169 -21.27 -17.35 17.65
C SER A 169 -20.59 -15.97 17.64
N ALA A 170 -19.79 -15.70 18.66
CA ALA A 170 -19.02 -14.47 18.78
C ALA A 170 -17.90 -14.43 17.73
N TRP A 171 -18.20 -13.82 16.58
CA TRP A 171 -17.26 -13.66 15.46
C TRP A 171 -15.88 -13.10 15.83
N PRO A 172 -15.70 -12.18 16.81
CA PRO A 172 -14.37 -11.67 17.14
C PRO A 172 -13.44 -12.76 17.70
N GLN A 173 -14.01 -13.88 18.18
CA GLN A 173 -13.26 -14.99 18.73
C GLN A 173 -12.94 -16.09 17.70
N ASP A 174 -13.53 -16.03 16.49
CA ASP A 174 -13.29 -17.03 15.46
C ASP A 174 -11.80 -17.03 15.02
N PRO A 175 -11.15 -18.21 14.96
CA PRO A 175 -9.75 -18.32 14.60
C PRO A 175 -9.40 -17.79 13.20
N ASP A 176 -10.23 -18.03 12.18
CA ASP A 176 -9.95 -17.53 10.84
C ASP A 176 -10.25 -16.03 10.74
N TYR A 177 -11.25 -15.52 11.47
CA TYR A 177 -11.46 -14.07 11.53
C TYR A 177 -10.21 -13.36 12.08
N LYS A 178 -9.64 -13.86 13.19
CA LYS A 178 -8.38 -13.33 13.76
C LYS A 178 -7.20 -13.46 12.79
N ARG A 179 -7.06 -14.60 12.12
CA ARG A 179 -6.01 -14.80 11.10
C ARG A 179 -6.19 -13.88 9.89
N GLY A 180 -7.42 -13.59 9.49
CA GLY A 180 -7.75 -12.64 8.43
C GLY A 180 -7.32 -11.22 8.77
N LEU A 181 -7.52 -10.79 10.02
CA LEU A 181 -6.99 -9.52 10.52
C LEU A 181 -5.45 -9.50 10.52
N ALA A 182 -4.80 -10.51 11.09
CA ALA A 182 -3.34 -10.59 11.12
C ALA A 182 -2.71 -10.65 9.71
N ALA A 183 -3.36 -11.29 8.74
CA ALA A 183 -2.95 -11.28 7.35
C ALA A 183 -3.19 -9.90 6.69
N SER A 184 -4.28 -9.22 7.02
CA SER A 184 -4.53 -7.83 6.57
C SER A 184 -3.47 -6.85 7.05
N ASP A 185 -3.00 -7.00 8.29
CA ASP A 185 -1.92 -6.16 8.83
C ASP A 185 -0.60 -6.41 8.09
N ARG A 186 -0.24 -7.69 7.88
CA ARG A 186 0.94 -8.05 7.06
C ARG A 186 0.83 -7.54 5.62
N ALA A 187 -0.36 -7.64 5.02
CA ALA A 187 -0.61 -7.11 3.68
C ALA A 187 -0.45 -5.59 3.65
N THR A 188 -0.90 -4.88 4.68
CA THR A 188 -0.76 -3.43 4.79
C THR A 188 0.71 -3.01 4.81
N GLU A 189 1.54 -3.70 5.59
CA GLU A 189 2.98 -3.42 5.61
C GLU A 189 3.66 -3.77 4.27
N ALA A 190 3.38 -4.94 3.71
CA ALA A 190 3.94 -5.35 2.41
C ALA A 190 3.56 -4.38 1.26
N LYS A 191 2.34 -3.84 1.27
CA LYS A 191 1.93 -2.81 0.30
C LYS A 191 2.68 -1.51 0.47
N LYS A 192 2.94 -1.06 1.70
CA LYS A 192 3.75 0.15 1.93
C LYS A 192 5.15 -0.02 1.37
N GLU A 193 5.75 -1.19 1.58
CA GLU A 193 7.07 -1.52 1.03
C GLU A 193 7.07 -1.54 -0.50
N PHE A 194 6.05 -2.15 -1.12
CA PHE A 194 5.88 -2.11 -2.57
C PHE A 194 5.71 -0.68 -3.09
N LEU A 195 4.84 0.13 -2.46
CA LEU A 195 4.55 1.50 -2.86
C LEU A 195 5.76 2.43 -2.75
N ALA A 196 6.67 2.14 -1.82
CA ALA A 196 7.93 2.88 -1.69
C ALA A 196 8.82 2.73 -2.94
N MET A 197 8.68 1.63 -3.69
CA MET A 197 9.37 1.41 -4.97
C MET A 197 8.50 1.82 -6.16
N TRP A 198 7.20 1.47 -6.14
CA TRP A 198 6.28 1.75 -7.23
C TRP A 198 6.09 3.24 -7.49
N ASN A 199 5.83 4.05 -6.47
CA ASN A 199 5.46 5.45 -6.69
C ASN A 199 6.60 6.28 -7.32
N PRO A 200 7.89 6.12 -6.95
CA PRO A 200 8.99 6.72 -7.69
C PRO A 200 9.06 6.28 -9.16
N LEU A 201 8.96 4.98 -9.44
CA LEU A 201 8.97 4.43 -10.79
C LEU A 201 7.79 4.95 -11.62
N ALA A 202 6.60 4.98 -11.02
CA ALA A 202 5.39 5.49 -11.67
C ALA A 202 5.58 6.94 -12.11
N ARG A 203 6.17 7.80 -11.27
CA ARG A 203 6.47 9.19 -11.64
C ARG A 203 7.48 9.28 -12.78
N GLU A 204 8.52 8.45 -12.78
CA GLU A 204 9.52 8.39 -13.86
C GLU A 204 8.87 8.06 -15.21
N HIS A 205 7.90 7.14 -15.21
CA HIS A 205 7.19 6.71 -16.41
C HIS A 205 5.86 7.43 -16.67
N SER A 206 5.55 8.51 -15.93
CA SER A 206 4.27 9.25 -16.05
C SER A 206 3.01 8.39 -15.83
N LEU A 207 3.11 7.37 -14.98
CA LEU A 207 2.03 6.47 -14.55
C LEU A 207 1.39 6.97 -13.24
N PRO A 208 0.17 6.50 -12.91
CA PRO A 208 -0.48 6.85 -11.65
C PRO A 208 0.27 6.31 -10.42
N GLU A 209 0.54 7.19 -9.46
CA GLU A 209 0.91 6.76 -8.11
C GLU A 209 -0.29 6.06 -7.44
N ARG A 210 0.00 5.14 -6.53
CA ARG A 210 -1.01 4.33 -5.84
C ARG A 210 -0.95 4.53 -4.34
N ALA A 211 -2.06 4.26 -3.68
CA ALA A 211 -2.21 4.23 -2.24
C ALA A 211 -2.46 2.81 -1.71
N VAL A 212 -2.20 2.60 -0.41
CA VAL A 212 -2.31 1.28 0.25
C VAL A 212 -3.68 0.61 0.08
N HIS A 213 -4.75 1.38 -0.04
CA HIS A 213 -6.11 0.85 -0.17
C HIS A 213 -6.46 0.44 -1.61
N GLU A 214 -5.64 0.83 -2.60
CA GLU A 214 -5.80 0.47 -4.01
C GLU A 214 -5.06 -0.83 -4.38
N ILE A 215 -4.19 -1.31 -3.49
CA ILE A 215 -3.46 -2.58 -3.62
C ILE A 215 -4.09 -3.61 -2.66
#